data_AF-A0A1D7XP52-F1
#
_entry.id   AF-A0A1D7XP52-F1
#
_cell.length_a   1.000
_cell.length_b   1.000
_cell.length_c   1.000
_cell.angle_alpha   90.00
_cell.angle_beta   90.00
_cell.angle_gamma   90.00
#
_symmetry.space_group_name_H-M   'P 1'
#
loop_
_entity.id
_entity.type
_entity.pdbx_description
1 polymer ?
#
loop_
_entity_poly.entity_id
_entity_poly.type
_entity_poly.pdbx_seq_one_letter_code
_entity_poly.pdbx_strand_id
1 'polypeptide(L)' 'MKSVGIVLFIIFLLLYEKVLRPIICKKKIYEHINNLSGQVDNIEKLTARDEIYNVYYTVNGQANHSIVKFNLFYKTKWK' A
#
# COMPACT_ATOMS: atom_id res chain seq x y z
N MET A 1 -21.16 28.85 8.73
CA MET A 1 -19.68 28.71 8.79
C MET A 1 -19.20 27.42 9.46
N LYS A 2 -19.87 26.86 10.49
CA LYS A 2 -19.45 25.59 11.13
C LYS A 2 -19.57 24.34 10.24
N SER A 3 -20.56 24.29 9.34
CA SER A 3 -20.80 23.17 8.41
C SER A 3 -19.72 23.04 7.32
N VAL A 4 -19.15 24.15 6.85
CA VAL A 4 -18.09 24.15 5.82
C VAL A 4 -16.83 23.45 6.33
N GLY A 5 -16.46 23.65 7.60
CA GLY A 5 -15.32 22.98 8.21
C GLY A 5 -15.50 21.45 8.29
N ILE A 6 -16.71 20.99 8.58
CA ILE A 6 -17.03 19.55 8.63
C ILE A 6 -16.91 18.93 7.24
N VAL A 7 -17.44 19.60 6.21
CA VAL A 7 -17.35 19.11 4.83
C VAL A 7 -15.90 19.01 4.37
N LEU A 8 -15.07 20.04 4.64
CA LEU A 8 -13.65 20.02 4.31
C LEU A 8 -12.90 18.90 5.05
N PHE A 9 -13.22 18.67 6.33
CA PHE A 9 -12.64 17.59 7.11
C PHE A 9 -12.99 16.21 6.54
N ILE A 10 -14.23 16.00 6.11
CA ILE A 10 -14.65 14.75 5.45
C ILE A 10 -13.89 14.53 4.14
N ILE A 11 -13.75 15.57 3.31
CA ILE A 11 -12.98 15.49 2.06
C ILE A 11 -11.52 15.11 2.35
N PHE A 12 -10.92 15.72 3.38
CA PHE A 12 -9.55 15.40 3.79
C PHE A 12 -9.40 13.93 4.23
N LEU A 13 -10.35 13.41 5.03
CA LEU A 13 -10.36 12.00 5.42
C LEU A 13 -10.48 11.05 4.22
N LEU A 14 -11.32 11.41 3.25
CA LEU A 14 -11.49 10.63 2.02
C LEU A 14 -10.21 10.62 1.18
N LEU A 15 -9.54 11.76 1.05
CA LEU A 15 -8.24 11.84 0.36
C LEU A 15 -7.17 11.02 1.08
N TYR A 16 -7.15 11.05 2.40
CA TYR A 16 -6.23 10.25 3.19
C TYR A 16 -6.40 8.74 2.94
N GLU A 17 -7.63 8.24 3.01
CA GLU A 17 -7.93 6.82 2.81
C GLU A 17 -7.75 6.37 1.35
N LYS A 18 -8.12 7.20 0.36
CA LYS A 18 -8.09 6.82 -1.06
C LYS A 18 -6.73 7.01 -1.73
N VAL A 19 -5.95 8.00 -1.30
CA VAL A 19 -4.72 8.42 -1.99
C VAL A 19 -3.49 8.15 -1.14
N LEU A 20 -3.44 8.71 0.06
CA LEU A 20 -2.24 8.63 0.91
C LEU A 20 -1.96 7.21 1.40
N ARG A 21 -3.00 6.52 1.90
CA ARG A 21 -2.85 5.17 2.43
C ARG A 21 -2.28 4.19 1.39
N PRO A 22 -2.80 4.09 0.15
CA PRO A 22 -2.21 3.23 -0.88
C PRO A 22 -0.78 3.60 -1.25
N ILE A 23 -0.46 4.90 -1.31
CA ILE A 23 0.90 5.38 -1.62
C ILE A 23 1.89 4.92 -0.54
N ILE A 24 1.52 5.05 0.74
CA ILE A 24 2.35 4.61 1.86
C ILE A 24 2.56 3.09 1.83
N CYS A 25 1.50 2.32 1.54
CA CYS A 25 1.60 0.86 1.44
C CYS A 25 2.53 0.43 0.31
N LYS A 26 2.37 1.00 -0.90
CA LYS A 26 3.27 0.74 -2.03
C LYS A 26 4.72 1.12 -1.69
N LYS A 27 4.94 2.28 -1.07
CA LYS A 27 6.29 2.72 -0.66
C LYS A 27 6.96 1.68 0.27
N LYS A 28 6.23 1.15 1.25
CA LYS A 28 6.74 0.11 2.15
C LYS A 28 7.04 -1.21 1.43
N ILE A 29 6.25 -1.58 0.42
CA ILE A 29 6.53 -2.75 -0.44
C ILE A 29 7.87 -2.56 -1.18
N TYR A 30 8.03 -1.42 -1.86
CA TYR A 30 9.28 -1.11 -2.58
C TYR A 30 10.48 -1.13 -1.64
N GLU A 31 10.38 -0.50 -0.48
CA GLU A 31 11.46 -0.46 0.51
C GLU A 31 11.82 -1.87 1.01
N HIS A 32 10.83 -2.72 1.29
CA HIS A 32 11.07 -4.10 1.72
C HIS A 32 11.81 -4.91 0.65
N ILE A 33 11.35 -4.86 -0.61
CA ILE A 33 11.98 -5.59 -1.71
C ILE A 33 13.38 -5.04 -2.03
N ASN A 34 13.55 -3.72 -2.01
CA ASN A 34 14.85 -3.08 -2.21
C ASN A 34 15.86 -3.48 -1.13
N ASN A 35 15.42 -3.64 0.13
CA ASN A 35 16.26 -4.15 1.21
C ASN A 35 16.69 -5.62 1.01
N LEU A 36 15.98 -6.37 0.18
CA LEU A 36 16.35 -7.73 -0.24
C LEU A 36 17.23 -7.74 -1.49
N SER A 37 17.71 -6.58 -1.94
CA SER A 37 18.37 -6.39 -3.23
C SER A 37 17.50 -6.86 -4.42
N GLY A 38 16.18 -6.78 -4.25
CA GLY A 38 15.21 -7.15 -5.25
C GLY A 38 14.67 -5.95 -6.03
N GLN A 39 14.00 -6.25 -7.14
CA GLN A 39 13.28 -5.29 -7.97
C GLN A 39 11.80 -5.64 -7.96
N VAL A 40 10.94 -4.65 -7.71
CA VAL A 40 9.49 -4.82 -7.84
C VAL A 40 9.10 -4.70 -9.31
N ASP A 41 8.45 -5.73 -9.84
CA ASP A 41 8.00 -5.79 -11.23
C ASP A 41 6.57 -5.29 -11.37
N ASN A 42 5.67 -5.74 -10.48
CA ASN A 42 4.26 -5.35 -10.49
C ASN A 42 3.66 -5.38 -9.07
N ILE A 43 2.73 -4.45 -8.79
CA ILE A 43 1.94 -4.42 -7.56
C ILE A 43 0.47 -4.29 -7.93
N GLU A 44 -0.31 -5.34 -7.66
CA GLU A 44 -1.75 -5.37 -7.91
C GLU A 44 -2.52 -5.29 -6.60
N LYS A 45 -3.50 -4.40 -6.52
CA LYS A 45 -4.36 -4.31 -5.33
C LYS A 45 -5.49 -5.35 -5.46
N LEU A 46 -5.57 -6.27 -4.52
CA LEU A 46 -6.56 -7.36 -4.54
C LEU A 46 -7.97 -6.90 -4.16
N THR A 47 -8.10 -5.98 -3.20
CA THR A 47 -9.42 -5.48 -2.79
C THR A 47 -9.39 -3.97 -2.59
N ALA A 48 -10.52 -3.31 -2.84
CA ALA A 48 -10.64 -1.87 -2.65
C ALA A 48 -10.76 -1.47 -1.17
N ARG A 49 -11.31 -2.36 -0.33
CA ARG A 49 -11.54 -2.13 1.11
C ARG A 49 -10.34 -2.49 1.98
N ASP A 50 -9.63 -3.56 1.64
CA ASP A 50 -8.44 -3.96 2.40
C ASP A 50 -7.18 -3.57 1.61
N GLU A 51 -6.16 -3.15 2.35
CA GLU A 51 -4.84 -2.90 1.76
C GLU A 51 -4.09 -4.23 1.58
N ILE A 52 -4.63 -5.08 0.69
CA ILE A 52 -4.05 -6.36 0.29
C ILE A 52 -3.50 -6.21 -1.13
N TYR A 53 -2.24 -6.60 -1.30
CA TYR A 53 -1.51 -6.46 -2.55
C TYR A 53 -0.88 -7.78 -2.96
N ASN A 54 -1.00 -8.13 -4.23
CA ASN A 54 -0.08 -9.07 -4.87
C ASN A 54 1.16 -8.28 -5.28
N VAL A 55 2.33 -8.77 -4.88
CA VAL A 55 3.62 -8.18 -5.22
C VAL A 55 4.39 -9.20 -6.01
N TYR A 56 4.68 -8.86 -7.25
CA TYR A 56 5.56 -9.62 -8.14
C TYR A 56 6.90 -8.90 -8.16
N TYR A 57 7.96 -9.63 -7.85
CA TYR A 57 9.28 -9.04 -7.69
C TYR A 57 10.38 -10.05 -8.02
N THR A 58 11.53 -9.56 -8.43
CA THR A 58 12.70 -10.36 -8.77
C THR A 58 13.80 -10.17 -7.72
N VAL A 59 14.32 -11.25 -7.16
CA VAL A 59 15.48 -11.24 -6.25
C VAL A 59 16.50 -12.23 -6.80
N ASN A 60 17.75 -11.80 -6.97
CA ASN A 60 18.84 -12.63 -7.52
C ASN A 60 18.48 -13.32 -8.85
N GLY A 61 17.73 -12.63 -9.72
CA GLY A 61 17.29 -13.17 -11.02
C GLY A 61 16.14 -14.19 -10.93
N GLN A 62 15.61 -14.46 -9.74
CA GLN A 62 14.45 -15.33 -9.56
C GLN A 62 13.18 -14.51 -9.40
N ALA A 63 12.17 -14.82 -10.21
CA ALA A 63 10.83 -14.26 -10.07
C ALA A 63 10.17 -14.83 -8.81
N ASN A 64 9.71 -13.94 -7.95
CA ASN A 64 9.03 -14.23 -6.70
C ASN A 64 7.66 -13.56 -6.70
N HIS A 65 6.78 -14.12 -5.88
CA HIS A 65 5.43 -13.62 -5.67
C HIS A 65 5.11 -13.68 -4.18
N SER A 66 4.53 -12.60 -3.65
CA SER A 66 4.05 -12.56 -2.28
C SER A 66 2.76 -11.76 -2.17
N ILE A 67 1.94 -12.17 -1.21
CA ILE A 67 0.73 -11.47 -0.84
C ILE A 67 1.03 -10.64 0.40
N VAL A 68 0.86 -9.32 0.30
CA VAL A 68 1.14 -8.38 1.38
C VAL A 68 -0.16 -7.80 1.88
N LYS A 69 -0.46 -8.02 3.16
CA LYS A 69 -1.60 -7.41 3.84
C LYS A 69 -1.12 -6.32 4.79
N PHE A 70 -1.68 -5.13 4.65
CA PHE A 70 -1.50 -4.02 5.58
C PHE A 70 -2.72 -3.90 6.50
N ASN A 71 -2.48 -3.66 7.80
CA ASN A 71 -3.52 -3.26 8.72
C ASN A 71 -3.70 -1.72 8.75
N LEU A 72 -4.63 -1.24 9.58
CA LEU A 72 -4.92 0.20 9.74
C LEU A 72 -3.70 1.05 10.14
N PHE A 73 -2.70 0.44 10.78
CA PHE A 73 -1.47 1.07 11.27
C PHE A 73 -0.27 0.78 10.35
N TYR A 74 -0.51 0.36 9.11
CA TYR A 74 0.52 0.03 8.14
C TYR A 74 1.50 -1.07 8.60
N LYS A 75 1.10 -1.94 9.53
CA LYS A 75 1.85 -3.17 9.83
C LYS A 75 1.60 -4.16 8.70
N THR A 76 2.68 -4.76 8.20
CA THR A 76 2.67 -5.67 7.06
C THR A 76 2.72 -7.11 7.51
N LYS A 77 1.95 -7.96 6.81
CA LYS A 77 2.11 -9.41 6.85
C LYS A 77 2.35 -9.87 5.42
N TRP A 78 3.54 -10.43 5.20
CA TRP A 78 3.95 -11.06 3.95
C TRP A 78 3.62 -12.55 4.02
N LYS A 79 3.02 -13.09 2.97
CA LYS A 79 2.71 -14.51 2.83
C LYS A 79 3.08 -14.99 1.45
#